data_AF-A0A3D8HYM9-F1
#
_entry.id   AF-A0A3D8HYM9-F1
#
_cell.length_a   1.000
_cell.length_b   1.000
_cell.length_c   1.000
_cell.angle_alpha   90.00
_cell.angle_beta   90.00
_cell.angle_gamma   90.00
#
_symmetry.space_group_name_H-M   'P 1'
#
loop_
_entity.id
_entity.type
_entity.pdbx_description
1 polymer ?
#
loop_
_entity_poly.entity_id
_entity_poly.type
_entity_poly.pdbx_seq_one_letter_code
_entity_poly.pdbx_strand_id
1 'polypeptide(L)'
;MHILILKYLQSDILLTQERITNYKELVSVMNTMYESGFINFSDFMENKALLQSEEQNLNNLLNDYESKKNEIRILINDKDYEFTDSNYEFSIPKFYVNLDNSADIILNRPDIKSQISNLNAAIYNLNSTKASAYPTIQISGSLSKALLSPNGITDLAYQILSSLTLPLFSRMEIYENIKISDYTRLEAYYTLEKAIYTALSEIENAIYALNANKNTLNTSLQMLEDNEEILSTLKQSYELGLIDFSEYIQAINSHLSMMKNNNASYFNTISATIYLYRSIGGNKNDIRKNDE
;
A
#
# COMPACT_ATOMS: atom_id res chain seq x y z
N MET A 1 -1.77 -6.69 2.94
CA MET A 1 -1.11 -5.66 3.78
C MET A 1 -1.71 -5.62 5.19
N HIS A 2 -3.01 -5.35 5.38
CA HIS A 2 -3.59 -5.24 6.74
C HIS A 2 -3.39 -6.48 7.63
N ILE A 3 -3.60 -7.70 7.09
CA ILE A 3 -3.35 -8.95 7.84
C ILE A 3 -1.89 -9.07 8.28
N LEU A 4 -0.94 -8.62 7.46
CA LEU A 4 0.49 -8.62 7.81
C LEU A 4 0.77 -7.65 8.96
N ILE A 5 0.21 -6.43 8.91
CA ILE A 5 0.33 -5.44 9.99
C ILE A 5 -0.24 -6.00 11.28
N LEU A 6 -1.42 -6.63 11.22
CA LEU A 6 -2.06 -7.22 12.40
C LEU A 6 -1.14 -8.26 13.08
N LYS A 7 -0.55 -9.15 12.28
CA LYS A 7 0.38 -10.19 12.77
C LYS A 7 1.68 -9.61 13.31
N TYR A 8 2.20 -8.56 12.67
CA TYR A 8 3.35 -7.82 13.17
C TYR A 8 3.07 -7.20 14.55
N LEU A 9 1.94 -6.50 14.71
CA LEU A 9 1.52 -5.92 15.99
C LEU A 9 1.35 -6.99 17.07
N GLN A 10 0.76 -8.14 16.75
CA GLN A 10 0.62 -9.25 17.68
C GLN A 10 1.99 -9.74 18.20
N SER A 11 2.97 -9.90 17.31
CA SER A 11 4.33 -10.29 17.71
C SER A 11 4.99 -9.23 18.59
N ASP A 12 4.83 -7.95 18.25
CA ASP A 12 5.39 -6.85 19.04
C ASP A 12 4.73 -6.73 20.43
N ILE A 13 3.43 -7.03 20.54
CA ILE A 13 2.71 -7.11 21.82
C ILE A 13 3.33 -8.20 22.70
N LEU A 14 3.52 -9.41 22.16
CA LEU A 14 4.08 -10.54 22.92
C LEU A 14 5.50 -10.22 23.44
N LEU A 15 6.38 -9.72 22.58
CA LEU A 15 7.75 -9.34 22.97
C LEU A 15 7.75 -8.18 24.00
N THR A 16 6.82 -7.24 23.87
CA THR A 16 6.69 -6.13 24.82
C THR A 16 6.16 -6.60 26.18
N GLN A 17 5.21 -7.53 26.21
CA GLN A 17 4.74 -8.16 27.45
C GLN A 17 5.86 -8.90 28.17
N GLU A 18 6.71 -9.63 27.44
CA GLU A 18 7.88 -10.31 28.00
C GLU A 18 8.87 -9.32 28.61
N ARG A 19 9.19 -8.23 27.90
CA ARG A 19 10.05 -7.14 28.43
C ARG A 19 9.46 -6.51 29.70
N ILE A 20 8.14 -6.29 29.74
CA ILE A 20 7.46 -5.77 30.94
C ILE A 20 7.63 -6.73 32.12
N THR A 21 7.51 -8.03 31.90
CA THR A 21 7.74 -9.04 32.94
C THR A 21 9.17 -8.97 33.47
N ASN A 22 10.16 -8.91 32.59
CA ASN A 22 11.58 -8.79 32.97
C ASN A 22 11.86 -7.48 33.74
N TYR A 23 11.31 -6.35 33.29
CA TYR A 23 11.46 -5.07 33.99
C TYR A 23 10.75 -5.04 35.34
N LYS A 24 9.61 -5.73 35.49
CA LYS A 24 8.92 -5.87 36.80
C LYS A 24 9.80 -6.61 37.81
N GLU A 25 10.43 -7.70 37.37
CA GLU A 25 11.33 -8.46 38.22
C GLU A 25 12.57 -7.63 38.59
N LEU A 26 13.20 -6.96 37.62
CA LEU A 26 14.34 -6.08 37.85
C LEU A 26 14.00 -4.97 38.85
N VAL A 27 12.90 -4.24 38.63
CA VAL A 27 12.47 -3.15 39.52
C VAL A 27 12.15 -3.67 40.92
N SER A 28 11.61 -4.88 41.05
CA SER A 28 11.37 -5.51 42.36
C SER A 28 12.68 -5.76 43.11
N VAL A 29 13.69 -6.32 42.44
CA VAL A 29 15.02 -6.57 43.03
C VAL A 29 15.69 -5.25 43.41
N MET A 30 15.68 -4.27 42.49
CA MET A 30 16.26 -2.95 42.73
C MET A 30 15.57 -2.21 43.88
N ASN A 31 14.25 -2.36 44.06
CA ASN A 31 13.55 -1.78 45.20
C ASN A 31 14.11 -2.31 46.53
N THR A 32 14.31 -3.63 46.64
CA THR A 32 14.90 -4.25 47.84
C THR A 32 16.35 -3.80 48.06
N MET A 33 17.14 -3.70 47.00
CA MET A 33 18.52 -3.21 47.08
C MET A 33 18.59 -1.74 47.51
N TYR A 34 17.66 -0.91 47.04
CA TYR A 34 17.53 0.49 47.42
C TYR A 34 17.12 0.64 48.89
N GLU A 35 16.09 -0.08 49.33
CA GLU A 35 15.64 -0.08 50.72
C GLU A 35 16.74 -0.54 51.70
N SER A 36 17.63 -1.41 51.22
CA SER A 36 18.79 -1.91 51.96
C SER A 36 20.03 -1.00 51.85
N GLY A 37 19.97 0.08 51.06
CA GLY A 37 21.05 1.06 50.88
C GLY A 37 22.18 0.63 49.95
N PHE A 38 22.00 -0.40 49.13
CA PHE A 38 23.03 -0.90 48.19
C PHE A 38 23.07 -0.16 46.85
N ILE A 39 21.99 0.53 46.45
CA ILE A 39 21.93 1.31 45.21
C ILE A 39 21.34 2.70 45.46
N ASN A 40 21.57 3.62 44.52
CA ASN A 40 21.03 4.97 44.61
C ASN A 40 19.54 5.01 44.21
N PHE A 41 18.82 5.99 44.75
CA PHE A 41 17.43 6.25 44.35
C PHE A 41 17.29 6.56 42.84
N SER A 42 18.29 7.22 42.24
CA SER A 42 18.31 7.52 40.81
C SER A 42 18.22 6.26 39.95
N ASP A 43 19.00 5.24 40.27
CA ASP A 43 19.16 4.03 39.47
C ASP A 43 17.88 3.19 39.50
N PHE A 44 17.23 3.14 40.68
CA PHE A 44 15.91 2.57 40.86
C PHE A 44 14.84 3.32 40.04
N MET A 45 14.82 4.65 40.14
CA MET A 45 13.81 5.47 39.45
C MET A 45 13.96 5.42 37.93
N GLU A 46 15.18 5.32 37.40
CA GLU A 46 15.44 5.18 35.97
C GLU A 46 14.82 3.88 35.42
N ASN A 47 15.08 2.74 36.07
CA ASN A 47 14.52 1.45 35.65
C ASN A 47 13.00 1.38 35.85
N LYS A 48 12.48 2.02 36.90
CA LYS A 48 11.03 2.16 37.09
C LYS A 48 10.38 2.99 35.97
N ALA A 49 11.05 4.05 35.51
CA ALA A 49 10.58 4.85 34.38
C ALA A 49 10.60 4.03 33.06
N LEU A 50 11.61 3.18 32.84
CA LEU A 50 11.65 2.27 31.70
C LEU A 50 10.47 1.29 31.71
N LEU A 51 10.15 0.69 32.87
CA LEU A 51 8.97 -0.16 33.02
C LEU A 51 7.68 0.59 32.63
N GLN A 52 7.49 1.80 33.16
CA GLN A 52 6.30 2.61 32.86
C GLN A 52 6.22 2.98 31.37
N SER A 53 7.36 3.25 30.73
CA SER A 53 7.44 3.52 29.29
C SER A 53 7.01 2.30 28.47
N GLU A 54 7.45 1.10 28.83
CA GLU A 54 7.03 -0.13 28.16
C GLU A 54 5.55 -0.45 28.39
N GLU A 55 5.01 -0.21 29.59
CA GLU A 55 3.57 -0.34 29.86
C GLU A 55 2.74 0.66 29.03
N GLN A 56 3.22 1.89 28.87
CA GLN A 56 2.60 2.86 27.96
C GLN A 56 2.65 2.38 26.50
N ASN A 57 3.81 1.88 26.06
CA ASN A 57 3.99 1.36 24.71
C ASN A 57 3.05 0.17 24.42
N LEU A 58 2.88 -0.74 25.37
CA LEU A 58 1.93 -1.85 25.25
C LEU A 58 0.50 -1.34 25.01
N ASN A 59 0.06 -0.30 25.73
CA ASN A 59 -1.27 0.27 25.53
C ASN A 59 -1.44 0.87 24.13
N ASN A 60 -0.40 1.51 23.59
CA ASN A 60 -0.43 2.01 22.20
C ASN A 60 -0.53 0.86 21.20
N LEU A 61 0.27 -0.20 21.37
CA LEU A 61 0.24 -1.38 20.51
C LEU A 61 -1.13 -2.09 20.54
N LEU A 62 -1.77 -2.20 21.71
CA LEU A 62 -3.11 -2.77 21.85
C LEU A 62 -4.17 -1.92 21.13
N ASN A 63 -4.08 -0.59 21.23
CA ASN A 63 -4.96 0.31 20.50
C ASN A 63 -4.79 0.17 18.98
N ASP A 64 -3.53 0.10 18.51
CA ASP A 64 -3.22 -0.10 17.09
C ASP A 64 -3.72 -1.46 16.60
N TYR A 65 -3.59 -2.51 17.42
CA TYR A 65 -4.09 -3.86 17.13
C TYR A 65 -5.60 -3.88 16.95
N GLU A 66 -6.36 -3.31 17.89
CA GLU A 66 -7.83 -3.24 17.78
C GLU A 66 -8.28 -2.34 16.62
N SER A 67 -7.60 -1.22 16.39
CA SER A 67 -7.84 -0.36 15.21
C SER A 67 -7.66 -1.15 13.92
N LYS A 68 -6.58 -1.94 13.80
CA LYS A 68 -6.31 -2.76 12.62
C LYS A 68 -7.32 -3.88 12.42
N LYS A 69 -7.80 -4.52 13.50
CA LYS A 69 -8.89 -5.51 13.44
C LYS A 69 -10.15 -4.90 12.84
N ASN A 70 -10.51 -3.70 13.27
CA ASN A 70 -11.68 -2.99 12.76
C ASN A 70 -11.53 -2.61 11.28
N GLU A 71 -10.36 -2.16 10.84
CA GLU A 71 -10.09 -1.95 9.41
C GLU A 71 -10.27 -3.24 8.60
N ILE A 72 -9.77 -4.38 9.10
CA ILE A 72 -9.91 -5.66 8.40
C ILE A 72 -11.38 -6.06 8.31
N ARG A 73 -12.16 -5.93 9.40
CA ARG A 73 -13.62 -6.19 9.40
C ARG A 73 -14.36 -5.39 8.34
N ILE A 74 -13.99 -4.11 8.16
CA ILE A 74 -14.53 -3.26 7.09
C ILE A 74 -14.17 -3.81 5.71
N LEU A 75 -12.91 -4.22 5.50
CA LEU A 75 -12.43 -4.74 4.21
C LEU A 75 -13.07 -6.08 3.82
N ILE A 76 -13.33 -6.96 4.78
CA ILE A 76 -14.00 -8.25 4.56
C ILE A 76 -15.53 -8.15 4.63
N ASN A 77 -16.05 -6.99 5.04
CA ASN A 77 -17.47 -6.74 5.30
C ASN A 77 -18.11 -7.76 6.27
N ASP A 78 -17.35 -8.11 7.31
CA ASP A 78 -17.80 -9.01 8.38
C ASP A 78 -17.43 -8.40 9.73
N LYS A 79 -18.45 -7.92 10.44
CA LYS A 79 -18.29 -7.26 11.74
C LYS A 79 -18.01 -8.26 12.87
N ASP A 80 -18.47 -9.51 12.71
CA ASP A 80 -18.43 -10.54 13.75
C ASP A 80 -17.23 -11.48 13.54
N TYR A 81 -16.40 -11.21 12.52
CA TYR A 81 -15.17 -11.95 12.27
C TYR A 81 -14.26 -11.94 13.51
N GLU A 82 -13.99 -13.14 14.01
CA GLU A 82 -13.08 -13.38 15.11
C GLU A 82 -11.67 -13.62 14.57
N PHE A 83 -10.71 -12.93 15.18
CA PHE A 83 -9.30 -13.13 14.87
C PHE A 83 -8.75 -14.18 15.84
N THR A 84 -8.15 -15.23 15.29
CA THR A 84 -7.43 -16.22 16.09
C THR A 84 -6.04 -15.68 16.43
N ASP A 85 -5.75 -15.52 17.72
CA ASP A 85 -4.42 -15.19 18.21
C ASP A 85 -3.53 -16.44 18.13
N SER A 86 -2.93 -16.69 16.96
CA SER A 86 -1.93 -17.75 16.78
C SER A 86 -0.52 -17.17 16.71
N ASN A 87 0.48 -17.88 17.25
CA ASN A 87 1.89 -17.54 16.99
C ASN A 87 2.13 -17.53 15.48
N TYR A 88 2.63 -16.41 14.97
CA TYR A 88 2.85 -16.22 13.54
C TYR A 88 4.33 -16.27 13.22
N GLU A 89 4.72 -17.20 12.35
CA GLU A 89 6.02 -17.18 11.70
C GLU A 89 5.97 -16.23 10.50
N PHE A 90 6.86 -15.24 10.50
CA PHE A 90 7.03 -14.35 9.36
C PHE A 90 7.64 -15.11 8.19
N SER A 91 6.79 -15.54 7.24
CA SER A 91 7.26 -16.03 5.95
C SER A 91 7.26 -14.90 4.93
N ILE A 92 8.40 -14.68 4.28
CA ILE A 92 8.48 -13.76 3.15
C ILE A 92 7.89 -14.49 1.94
N PRO A 93 6.77 -14.00 1.36
CA PRO A 93 6.22 -14.62 0.16
C PRO A 93 7.26 -14.51 -0.95
N LYS A 94 7.62 -15.65 -1.54
CA LYS A 94 8.47 -15.69 -2.73
C LYS A 94 7.62 -15.28 -3.92
N PHE A 95 8.04 -14.23 -4.61
CA PHE A 95 7.39 -13.75 -5.81
C PHE A 95 8.48 -13.56 -6.87
N TYR A 96 8.17 -13.98 -8.10
CA TYR A 96 9.05 -13.81 -9.23
C TYR A 96 8.44 -12.72 -10.11
N VAL A 97 9.10 -11.57 -10.19
CA VAL A 97 8.74 -10.54 -11.15
C VAL A 97 9.57 -10.80 -12.41
N ASN A 98 8.93 -11.25 -13.47
CA ASN A 98 9.58 -11.24 -14.78
C ASN A 98 9.62 -9.79 -15.27
N LEU A 99 10.79 -9.16 -15.19
CA LEU A 99 11.03 -7.79 -15.65
C LEU A 99 11.44 -7.71 -17.13
N ASP A 100 11.48 -8.84 -17.85
CA ASP A 100 12.02 -8.89 -19.23
C ASP A 100 11.13 -8.15 -20.24
N ASN A 101 9.90 -7.80 -19.85
CA ASN A 101 8.96 -7.06 -20.69
C ASN A 101 8.31 -5.88 -19.95
N SER A 102 9.13 -4.87 -19.62
CA SER A 102 8.72 -3.64 -18.92
C SER A 102 7.56 -2.88 -19.58
N ALA A 103 7.43 -2.97 -20.91
CA ALA A 103 6.34 -2.31 -21.64
C ALA A 103 4.98 -2.95 -21.32
N ASP A 104 4.91 -4.28 -21.32
CA ASP A 104 3.68 -5.01 -21.00
C ASP A 104 3.29 -4.84 -19.52
N ILE A 105 4.26 -4.68 -18.62
CA ILE A 105 4.00 -4.37 -17.21
C ILE A 105 3.23 -3.05 -17.08
N ILE A 106 3.71 -1.98 -17.72
CA ILE A 106 3.08 -0.66 -17.64
C ILE A 106 1.70 -0.68 -18.28
N LEU A 107 1.57 -1.28 -19.48
CA LEU A 107 0.30 -1.36 -20.19
C LEU A 107 -0.74 -2.20 -19.48
N ASN A 108 -0.32 -3.15 -18.63
CA ASN A 108 -1.24 -3.96 -17.86
C ASN A 108 -1.84 -3.23 -16.65
N ARG A 109 -1.23 -2.13 -16.20
CA ARG A 109 -1.73 -1.40 -15.04
C ARG A 109 -3.12 -0.76 -15.31
N PRO A 110 -4.08 -0.91 -14.39
CA PRO A 110 -5.44 -0.42 -14.58
C PRO A 110 -5.55 1.11 -14.61
N ASP A 111 -4.67 1.82 -13.91
CA ASP A 111 -4.59 3.30 -13.95
C ASP A 111 -4.16 3.80 -15.33
N ILE A 112 -3.16 3.18 -15.96
CA ILE A 112 -2.72 3.50 -17.32
C ILE A 112 -3.83 3.20 -18.34
N LYS A 113 -4.49 2.03 -18.24
CA LYS A 113 -5.64 1.68 -19.10
C LYS A 113 -6.77 2.71 -19.00
N SER A 114 -7.02 3.22 -17.79
CA SER A 114 -7.99 4.30 -17.57
C SER A 114 -7.60 5.58 -18.30
N GLN A 115 -6.32 6.01 -18.19
CA GLN A 115 -5.85 7.23 -18.87
C GLN A 115 -5.83 7.10 -20.40
N ILE A 116 -5.50 5.91 -20.94
CA ILE A 116 -5.63 5.65 -22.38
C ILE A 116 -7.08 5.80 -22.82
N SER A 117 -8.03 5.28 -22.04
CA SER A 117 -9.47 5.42 -22.33
C SER A 117 -9.92 6.88 -22.28
N ASN A 118 -9.43 7.67 -21.32
CA ASN A 118 -9.70 9.10 -21.22
C ASN A 118 -9.17 9.88 -22.44
N LEU A 119 -7.95 9.58 -22.88
CA LEU A 119 -7.38 10.18 -24.09
C LEU A 119 -8.22 9.84 -25.33
N ASN A 120 -8.63 8.57 -25.48
CA ASN A 120 -9.49 8.15 -26.58
C ASN A 120 -10.84 8.90 -26.55
N ALA A 121 -11.46 9.04 -25.37
CA ALA A 121 -12.69 9.81 -25.21
C ALA A 121 -12.49 11.29 -25.63
N ALA A 122 -11.39 11.92 -25.25
CA ALA A 122 -11.07 13.29 -25.65
C ALA A 122 -10.86 13.42 -27.17
N ILE A 123 -10.22 12.44 -27.82
CA ILE A 123 -10.06 12.38 -29.27
C ILE A 123 -11.43 12.26 -29.98
N TYR A 124 -12.32 11.38 -29.49
CA TYR A 124 -13.66 11.23 -30.06
C TYR A 124 -14.51 12.48 -29.86
N ASN A 125 -14.41 13.14 -28.70
CA ASN A 125 -15.08 14.41 -28.45
C ASN A 125 -14.58 15.50 -29.40
N LEU A 126 -13.26 15.62 -29.61
CA LEU A 126 -12.70 16.55 -30.60
C LEU A 126 -13.25 16.30 -32.00
N ASN A 127 -13.33 15.04 -32.42
CA ASN A 127 -13.89 14.66 -33.72
C ASN A 127 -15.38 15.02 -33.83
N SER A 128 -16.15 14.80 -32.75
CA SER A 128 -17.54 15.22 -32.66
C SER A 128 -17.69 16.74 -32.74
N THR A 129 -16.86 17.51 -32.03
CA THR A 129 -16.90 18.99 -32.08
C THR A 129 -16.50 19.51 -33.45
N LYS A 130 -15.53 18.87 -34.12
CA LYS A 130 -15.20 19.16 -35.53
C LYS A 130 -16.37 18.85 -36.46
N ALA A 131 -17.14 17.79 -36.17
CA ALA A 131 -18.30 17.42 -36.97
C ALA A 131 -19.41 18.50 -36.93
N SER A 132 -19.53 19.25 -35.84
CA SER A 132 -20.45 20.38 -35.70
C SER A 132 -20.18 21.55 -36.66
N ALA A 133 -19.02 21.58 -37.33
CA ALA A 133 -18.73 22.53 -38.39
C ALA A 133 -19.39 22.16 -39.74
N TYR A 134 -19.89 20.93 -39.89
CA TYR A 134 -20.60 20.48 -41.08
C TYR A 134 -22.12 20.67 -40.94
N PRO A 135 -22.86 20.73 -42.06
CA PRO A 135 -24.31 20.74 -42.02
C PRO A 135 -24.87 19.48 -41.34
N THR A 136 -25.87 19.67 -40.49
CA THR A 136 -26.64 18.56 -39.93
C THR A 136 -27.80 18.23 -40.86
N ILE A 137 -28.00 16.95 -41.15
CA ILE A 137 -29.18 16.45 -41.88
C ILE A 137 -30.07 15.72 -40.88
N GLN A 138 -31.28 16.22 -40.64
CA GLN A 138 -32.26 15.54 -39.80
C GLN A 138 -33.30 14.86 -40.68
N ILE A 139 -33.15 13.54 -40.82
CA ILE A 139 -34.14 12.72 -41.51
C ILE A 139 -35.30 12.48 -40.53
N SER A 140 -36.30 13.36 -40.58
CA SER A 140 -37.57 13.16 -39.89
C SER A 140 -38.64 12.82 -40.92
N GLY A 141 -39.31 11.68 -40.77
CA GLY A 141 -40.29 11.21 -41.74
C GLY A 141 -41.02 9.96 -41.25
N SER A 142 -42.32 9.89 -41.49
CA SER A 142 -43.11 8.68 -41.25
C SER A 142 -43.18 7.87 -42.54
N LEU A 143 -42.62 6.67 -42.54
CA LEU A 143 -42.65 5.76 -43.68
C LEU A 143 -44.08 5.50 -44.17
N SER A 144 -45.04 5.40 -43.24
CA SER A 144 -46.47 5.23 -43.56
C SER A 144 -47.04 6.39 -44.38
N LYS A 145 -46.70 7.65 -44.03
CA LYS A 145 -47.17 8.84 -44.79
C LYS A 145 -46.51 8.93 -46.17
N ALA A 146 -45.27 8.47 -46.31
CA ALA A 146 -44.55 8.46 -47.58
C ALA A 146 -45.10 7.41 -48.58
N LEU A 147 -45.57 6.26 -48.10
CA LEU A 147 -46.19 5.24 -48.97
C LEU A 147 -47.64 5.54 -49.37
N LEU A 148 -48.38 6.31 -48.55
CA LEU A 148 -49.80 6.62 -48.77
C LEU A 148 -50.03 7.88 -49.63
N SER A 149 -48.99 8.66 -49.91
CA SER A 149 -49.07 9.88 -50.72
C SER A 149 -48.53 9.63 -52.15
N PRO A 150 -49.24 10.07 -53.20
CA PRO A 150 -48.75 10.01 -54.59
C PRO A 150 -47.40 10.73 -54.80
N ASN A 151 -47.10 11.72 -53.94
CA ASN A 151 -45.87 12.52 -53.97
C ASN A 151 -44.98 12.24 -52.73
N GLY A 152 -45.22 11.15 -52.00
CA GLY A 152 -44.59 10.94 -50.69
C GLY A 152 -43.05 10.83 -50.71
N ILE A 153 -42.46 10.34 -51.81
CA ILE A 153 -41.00 10.29 -52.00
C ILE A 153 -40.43 11.69 -52.26
N THR A 154 -41.09 12.51 -53.08
CA THR A 154 -40.65 13.89 -53.35
C THR A 154 -40.79 14.75 -52.10
N ASP A 155 -41.88 14.60 -51.35
CA ASP A 155 -42.13 15.34 -50.11
C ASP A 155 -41.10 14.99 -49.03
N LEU A 156 -40.66 13.73 -48.97
CA LEU A 156 -39.57 13.28 -48.09
C LEU A 156 -38.22 13.89 -48.51
N ALA A 157 -37.94 13.96 -49.82
CA ALA A 157 -36.72 14.59 -50.34
C ALA A 157 -36.69 16.10 -50.06
N TYR A 158 -37.82 16.80 -50.23
CA TYR A 158 -37.95 18.22 -49.87
C TYR A 158 -37.79 18.44 -48.35
N GLN A 159 -38.33 17.57 -47.51
CA GLN A 159 -38.14 17.63 -46.05
C GLN A 159 -36.67 17.50 -45.66
N ILE A 160 -35.95 16.52 -46.23
CA ILE A 160 -34.51 16.32 -45.98
C ILE A 160 -33.71 17.57 -46.42
N LEU A 161 -33.97 18.11 -47.61
CA LEU A 161 -33.32 19.33 -48.10
C LEU A 161 -33.63 20.56 -47.23
N SER A 162 -34.87 20.68 -46.73
CA SER A 162 -35.27 21.78 -45.84
C SER A 162 -34.70 21.65 -44.42
N SER A 163 -34.34 20.43 -43.99
CA SER A 163 -33.73 20.16 -42.69
C SER A 163 -32.22 20.45 -42.63
N LEU A 164 -31.61 20.74 -43.78
CA LEU A 164 -30.18 21.03 -43.88
C LEU A 164 -29.87 22.39 -43.23
N THR A 165 -29.38 22.36 -42.00
CA THR A 165 -28.99 23.58 -41.27
C THR A 165 -27.47 23.73 -41.31
N LEU A 166 -26.99 24.81 -41.94
CA LEU A 166 -25.58 25.21 -41.89
C LEU A 166 -25.42 26.37 -40.88
N PRO A 167 -24.57 26.23 -39.84
CA PRO A 167 -24.35 27.30 -38.88
C PRO A 167 -23.48 28.41 -39.50
N LEU A 168 -24.12 29.39 -40.15
CA LEU A 168 -23.44 30.49 -40.81
C LEU A 168 -22.97 31.59 -39.83
N PHE A 169 -23.75 31.88 -38.80
CA PHE A 169 -23.49 32.99 -37.86
C PHE A 169 -22.69 32.58 -36.61
N SER A 170 -22.70 31.30 -36.23
CA SER A 170 -21.97 30.76 -35.05
C SER A 170 -20.57 30.24 -35.38
N ARG A 171 -20.00 30.61 -36.53
CA ARG A 171 -18.69 30.10 -36.97
C ARG A 171 -17.58 30.34 -35.96
N MET A 172 -17.51 31.54 -35.39
CA MET A 172 -16.51 31.89 -34.36
C MET A 172 -16.61 30.97 -33.15
N GLU A 173 -17.82 30.78 -32.62
CA GLU A 173 -18.09 29.89 -31.49
C GLU A 173 -17.70 28.44 -31.79
N ILE A 174 -18.00 27.94 -32.99
CA ILE A 174 -17.60 26.59 -33.42
C ILE A 174 -16.07 26.44 -33.46
N TYR A 175 -15.34 27.42 -34.02
CA TYR A 175 -13.88 27.37 -34.06
C TYR A 175 -13.26 27.40 -32.66
N GLU A 176 -13.76 28.25 -31.77
CA GLU A 176 -13.29 28.31 -30.39
C GLU A 176 -13.61 27.01 -29.63
N ASN A 177 -14.79 26.40 -29.83
CA ASN A 177 -15.13 25.11 -29.24
C ASN A 177 -14.23 23.96 -29.74
N ILE A 178 -13.85 23.96 -31.03
CA ILE A 178 -12.87 23.02 -31.58
C ILE A 178 -11.52 23.22 -30.88
N LYS A 179 -11.10 24.48 -30.71
CA LYS A 179 -9.84 24.83 -30.05
C LYS A 179 -9.82 24.38 -28.58
N ILE A 180 -10.90 24.63 -27.83
CA ILE A 180 -11.08 24.13 -26.47
C ILE A 180 -10.99 22.60 -26.43
N SER A 181 -11.71 21.91 -27.33
CA SER A 181 -11.69 20.44 -27.41
C SER A 181 -10.30 19.89 -27.73
N ASP A 182 -9.50 20.61 -28.54
CA ASP A 182 -8.11 20.21 -28.84
C ASP A 182 -7.20 20.41 -27.64
N TYR A 183 -7.36 21.50 -26.89
CA TYR A 183 -6.65 21.66 -25.61
C TYR A 183 -7.03 20.58 -24.59
N THR A 184 -8.30 20.19 -24.49
CA THR A 184 -8.74 19.07 -23.64
C THR A 184 -8.09 17.75 -24.06
N ARG A 185 -7.95 17.49 -25.38
CA ARG A 185 -7.20 16.33 -25.90
C ARG A 185 -5.72 16.38 -25.50
N LEU A 186 -5.08 17.55 -25.61
CA LEU A 186 -3.68 17.74 -25.21
C LEU A 186 -3.50 17.55 -23.70
N GLU A 187 -4.40 18.07 -22.89
CA GLU A 187 -4.42 17.85 -21.44
C GLU A 187 -4.52 16.36 -21.10
N ALA A 188 -5.44 15.63 -21.75
CA ALA A 188 -5.57 14.18 -21.57
C ALA A 188 -4.29 13.42 -22.00
N TYR A 189 -3.62 13.87 -23.06
CA TYR A 189 -2.33 13.30 -23.50
C TYR A 189 -1.24 13.51 -22.43
N TYR A 190 -1.06 14.73 -21.93
CA TYR A 190 -0.06 15.01 -20.89
C TYR A 190 -0.41 14.33 -19.57
N THR A 191 -1.69 14.12 -19.29
CA THR A 191 -2.15 13.34 -18.12
C THR A 191 -1.74 11.87 -18.24
N LEU A 192 -1.89 11.27 -19.43
CA LEU A 192 -1.40 9.92 -19.71
C LEU A 192 0.12 9.85 -19.60
N GLU A 193 0.85 10.80 -20.19
CA GLU A 193 2.31 10.86 -20.12
C GLU A 193 2.81 10.95 -18.67
N LYS A 194 2.21 11.82 -17.85
CA LYS A 194 2.50 11.93 -16.43
C LYS A 194 2.22 10.63 -15.68
N ALA A 195 1.12 9.93 -16.01
CA ALA A 195 0.78 8.66 -15.39
C ALA A 195 1.83 7.58 -15.72
N ILE A 196 2.32 7.53 -16.96
CA ILE A 196 3.40 6.61 -17.36
C ILE A 196 4.69 6.89 -16.59
N TYR A 197 5.14 8.15 -16.51
CA TYR A 197 6.35 8.49 -15.74
C TYR A 197 6.20 8.20 -14.24
N THR A 198 5.01 8.43 -13.70
CA THR A 198 4.70 8.10 -12.30
C THR A 198 4.78 6.60 -12.07
N ALA A 199 4.19 5.78 -12.95
CA ALA A 199 4.25 4.32 -12.86
C ALA A 199 5.69 3.79 -12.96
N LEU A 200 6.51 4.34 -13.86
CA LEU A 200 7.94 4.00 -13.96
C LEU A 200 8.68 4.31 -12.67
N SER A 201 8.49 5.51 -12.12
CA SER A 201 9.11 5.91 -10.85
C SER A 201 8.64 5.03 -9.68
N GLU A 202 7.37 4.66 -9.62
CA GLU A 202 6.84 3.75 -8.59
C GLU A 202 7.51 2.36 -8.66
N ILE A 203 7.72 1.82 -9.86
CA ILE A 203 8.39 0.52 -10.05
C ILE A 203 9.86 0.60 -9.65
N GLU A 204 10.58 1.62 -10.11
CA GLU A 204 11.98 1.82 -9.78
C GLU A 204 12.17 1.97 -8.26
N ASN A 205 11.39 2.85 -7.64
CA ASN A 205 11.41 3.05 -6.19
C ASN A 205 11.07 1.76 -5.43
N ALA A 206 10.12 0.96 -5.92
CA ALA A 206 9.76 -0.32 -5.32
C ALA A 206 10.92 -1.34 -5.36
N ILE A 207 11.63 -1.43 -6.49
CA ILE A 207 12.79 -2.32 -6.66
C ILE A 207 13.92 -1.90 -5.72
N TYR A 208 14.24 -0.60 -5.70
CA TYR A 208 15.27 -0.07 -4.80
C TYR A 208 14.90 -0.31 -3.32
N ALA A 209 13.66 -0.01 -2.94
CA ALA A 209 13.17 -0.25 -1.58
C ALA A 209 13.27 -1.72 -1.20
N LEU A 210 12.88 -2.65 -2.08
CA LEU A 210 12.98 -4.08 -1.80
C LEU A 210 14.42 -4.53 -1.58
N ASN A 211 15.34 -4.11 -2.45
CA ASN A 211 16.75 -4.47 -2.33
C ASN A 211 17.38 -3.91 -1.06
N ALA A 212 17.09 -2.65 -0.73
CA ALA A 212 17.53 -2.03 0.51
C ALA A 212 17.00 -2.78 1.74
N ASN A 213 15.70 -3.10 1.78
CA ASN A 213 15.09 -3.83 2.88
C ASN A 213 15.64 -5.26 3.03
N LYS A 214 15.94 -5.96 1.92
CA LYS A 214 16.61 -7.27 1.97
C LYS A 214 17.99 -7.18 2.60
N ASN A 215 18.78 -6.15 2.26
CA ASN A 215 20.08 -5.94 2.88
C ASN A 215 19.95 -5.63 4.37
N THR A 216 19.02 -4.75 4.74
CA THR A 216 18.73 -4.43 6.16
C THR A 216 18.29 -5.68 6.93
N LEU A 217 17.44 -6.52 6.34
CA LEU A 217 17.01 -7.77 6.95
C LEU A 217 18.19 -8.73 7.18
N ASN A 218 19.06 -8.91 6.18
CA ASN A 218 20.24 -9.76 6.33
C ASN A 218 21.16 -9.25 7.46
N THR A 219 21.39 -7.95 7.55
CA THR A 219 22.16 -7.35 8.66
C THR A 219 21.44 -7.52 10.00
N SER A 220 20.13 -7.33 10.05
CA SER A 220 19.35 -7.50 11.28
C SER A 220 19.33 -8.94 11.77
N LEU A 221 19.37 -9.92 10.86
CA LEU A 221 19.49 -11.34 11.18
C LEU A 221 20.86 -11.65 11.81
N GLN A 222 21.95 -11.16 11.19
CA GLN A 222 23.30 -11.32 11.75
C GLN A 222 23.42 -10.69 13.13
N MET A 223 22.88 -9.48 13.32
CA MET A 223 22.87 -8.81 14.63
C MET A 223 22.08 -9.60 15.69
N LEU A 224 21.00 -10.28 15.28
CA LEU A 224 20.21 -11.10 16.18
C LEU A 224 20.98 -12.37 16.60
N GLU A 225 21.63 -13.04 15.64
CA GLU A 225 22.49 -14.22 15.87
C GLU A 225 23.65 -13.87 16.82
N ASP A 226 24.38 -12.79 16.54
CA ASP A 226 25.48 -12.30 17.41
C ASP A 226 24.97 -12.01 18.83
N ASN A 227 23.78 -11.42 18.95
CA ASN A 227 23.20 -11.08 20.25
C ASN A 227 22.71 -12.31 21.02
N GLU A 228 22.26 -13.35 20.33
CA GLU A 228 21.92 -14.64 20.94
C GLU A 228 23.16 -15.30 21.58
N GLU A 229 24.32 -15.23 20.92
CA GLU A 229 25.59 -15.71 21.49
C GLU A 229 26.00 -14.90 22.73
N ILE A 230 25.85 -13.58 22.68
CA ILE A 230 26.10 -12.68 23.83
C ILE A 230 25.18 -13.05 25.00
N LEU A 231 23.88 -13.22 24.75
CA LEU A 231 22.91 -13.60 25.78
C LEU A 231 23.25 -14.96 26.41
N SER A 232 23.61 -15.96 25.59
CA SER A 232 24.03 -17.28 26.06
C SER A 232 25.27 -17.19 26.96
N THR A 233 26.24 -16.35 26.59
CA THR A 233 27.46 -16.12 27.38
C THR A 233 27.14 -15.43 28.71
N LEU A 234 26.33 -14.38 28.69
CA LEU A 234 25.97 -13.65 29.91
C LEU A 234 25.08 -14.48 30.83
N LYS A 235 24.22 -15.35 30.28
CA LYS A 235 23.48 -16.34 31.07
C LYS A 235 24.42 -17.26 31.84
N GLN A 236 25.45 -17.81 31.19
CA GLN A 236 26.44 -18.66 31.87
C GLN A 236 27.21 -17.88 32.94
N SER A 237 27.62 -16.65 32.65
CA SER A 237 28.29 -15.79 33.63
C SER A 237 27.40 -15.51 34.86
N TYR A 238 26.10 -15.31 34.65
CA TYR A 238 25.14 -15.11 35.73
C TYR A 238 24.97 -16.39 36.57
N GLU A 239 24.82 -17.55 35.93
CA GLU A 239 24.73 -18.85 36.60
C GLU A 239 25.98 -19.19 37.42
N LEU A 240 27.15 -18.70 37.01
CA LEU A 240 28.42 -18.80 37.73
C LEU A 240 28.63 -17.71 38.80
N GLY A 241 27.70 -16.76 38.92
CA GLY A 241 27.79 -15.63 39.86
C GLY A 241 28.86 -14.59 39.51
N LEU A 242 29.27 -14.50 38.25
CA LEU A 242 30.28 -13.56 37.76
C LEU A 242 29.70 -12.19 37.41
N ILE A 243 28.39 -12.12 37.13
CA ILE A 243 27.65 -10.88 36.87
C ILE A 243 26.41 -10.81 37.73
N ASP A 244 25.92 -9.60 37.96
CA ASP A 244 24.71 -9.35 38.74
C ASP A 244 23.44 -9.66 37.94
N PHE A 245 22.33 -9.88 38.65
CA PHE A 245 21.02 -10.11 38.03
C PHE A 245 20.57 -8.97 37.12
N SER A 246 20.90 -7.71 37.47
CA SER A 246 20.59 -6.54 36.66
C SER A 246 21.24 -6.62 35.27
N GLU A 247 22.51 -7.03 35.21
CA GLU A 247 23.25 -7.18 33.96
C GLU A 247 22.65 -8.30 33.09
N TYR A 248 22.26 -9.42 33.70
CA TYR A 248 21.58 -10.50 33.00
C TYR A 248 20.23 -10.08 32.40
N ILE A 249 19.39 -9.38 33.17
CA ILE A 249 18.09 -8.89 32.67
C ILE A 249 18.27 -7.84 31.57
N GLN A 250 19.28 -6.98 31.66
CA GLN A 250 19.62 -6.04 30.59
C GLN A 250 20.00 -6.79 29.30
N ALA A 251 20.75 -7.87 29.39
CA ALA A 251 21.07 -8.73 28.25
C ALA A 251 19.81 -9.34 27.61
N ILE A 252 18.89 -9.88 28.41
CA ILE A 252 17.61 -10.42 27.91
C ILE A 252 16.81 -9.32 27.19
N ASN A 253 16.68 -8.14 27.79
CA ASN A 253 15.92 -7.04 27.20
C ASN A 253 16.57 -6.49 25.92
N SER A 254 17.91 -6.52 25.84
CA SER A 254 18.66 -6.21 24.61
C SER A 254 18.32 -7.21 23.51
N HIS A 255 18.31 -8.51 23.81
CA HIS A 255 17.94 -9.57 22.87
C HIS A 255 16.51 -9.43 22.36
N LEU A 256 15.54 -9.22 23.27
CA LEU A 256 14.14 -8.99 22.88
C LEU A 256 14.00 -7.74 21.99
N SER A 257 14.82 -6.71 22.21
CA SER A 257 14.85 -5.52 21.34
C SER A 257 15.42 -5.85 19.95
N MET A 258 16.44 -6.70 19.85
CA MET A 258 16.96 -7.18 18.57
C MET A 258 15.93 -8.04 17.82
N MET A 259 15.18 -8.89 18.53
CA MET A 259 14.07 -9.65 17.93
C MET A 259 13.00 -8.71 17.34
N LYS A 260 12.62 -7.64 18.05
CA LYS A 260 11.69 -6.63 17.53
C LYS A 260 12.23 -5.94 16.27
N ASN A 261 13.50 -5.55 16.27
CA ASN A 261 14.14 -4.92 15.09
C ASN A 261 14.18 -5.86 13.89
N ASN A 262 14.44 -7.15 14.12
CA ASN A 262 14.41 -8.17 13.08
C ASN A 262 12.99 -8.37 12.53
N ASN A 263 11.97 -8.46 13.40
CA ASN A 263 10.57 -8.54 13.00
C ASN A 263 10.13 -7.32 12.18
N ALA A 264 10.56 -6.12 12.55
CA ALA A 264 10.31 -4.90 11.77
C ALA A 264 10.98 -4.96 10.39
N SER A 265 12.22 -5.47 10.31
CA SER A 265 12.95 -5.66 9.05
C SER A 265 12.27 -6.69 8.14
N TYR A 266 11.77 -7.79 8.71
CA TYR A 266 10.94 -8.77 8.01
C TYR A 266 9.65 -8.13 7.48
N PHE A 267 8.91 -7.42 8.34
CA PHE A 267 7.69 -6.72 7.97
C PHE A 267 7.91 -5.73 6.82
N ASN A 268 8.99 -4.93 6.89
CA ASN A 268 9.32 -3.95 5.85
C ASN A 268 9.68 -4.62 4.53
N THR A 269 10.40 -5.75 4.56
CA THR A 269 10.74 -6.53 3.37
C THR A 269 9.49 -7.11 2.69
N ILE A 270 8.55 -7.64 3.47
CA ILE A 270 7.27 -8.14 2.94
C ILE A 270 6.42 -6.97 2.43
N SER A 271 6.42 -5.82 3.11
CA SER A 271 5.69 -4.64 2.66
C SER A 271 6.23 -4.09 1.34
N ALA A 272 7.57 -4.02 1.18
CA ALA A 272 8.23 -3.65 -0.07
C ALA A 272 7.90 -4.63 -1.20
N THR A 273 7.83 -5.93 -0.88
CA THR A 273 7.39 -6.98 -1.80
C THR A 273 5.96 -6.75 -2.31
N ILE A 274 5.01 -6.51 -1.40
CA ILE A 274 3.61 -6.21 -1.76
C ILE A 274 3.53 -4.92 -2.59
N TYR A 275 4.33 -3.90 -2.22
CA TYR A 275 4.37 -2.64 -2.95
C TYR A 275 4.87 -2.82 -4.39
N LEU A 276 5.94 -3.60 -4.58
CA LEU A 276 6.43 -3.96 -5.92
C LEU A 276 5.38 -4.74 -6.72
N TYR A 277 4.72 -5.72 -6.11
CA TYR A 277 3.64 -6.47 -6.77
C TYR A 277 2.49 -5.53 -7.21
N ARG A 278 2.14 -4.54 -6.39
CA ARG A 278 1.14 -3.53 -6.74
C ARG A 278 1.61 -2.61 -7.87
N SER A 279 2.87 -2.18 -7.85
CA SER A 279 3.40 -1.24 -8.85
C SER A 279 3.53 -1.86 -10.24
N ILE A 280 3.70 -3.17 -10.35
CA ILE A 280 3.69 -3.88 -11.64
C ILE A 280 2.27 -4.23 -12.15
N GLY A 281 1.22 -3.80 -11.46
CA GLY A 281 -0.17 -4.02 -11.88
C GLY A 281 -0.80 -5.34 -11.41
N GLY A 282 -0.10 -6.13 -10.61
CA GLY A 282 -0.67 -7.24 -9.82
C GLY A 282 -1.32 -8.37 -10.62
N ASN A 283 -0.58 -9.00 -11.53
CA ASN A 283 -1.09 -10.12 -12.32
C ASN A 283 -1.16 -11.42 -11.48
N LYS A 284 -2.34 -12.06 -11.43
CA LYS A 284 -2.56 -13.34 -10.72
C LYS A 284 -1.63 -14.46 -11.19
N ASN A 285 -1.12 -14.39 -12.42
CA ASN A 285 -0.21 -15.39 -12.97
C ASN A 285 1.23 -15.27 -12.45
N ASP A 286 1.60 -14.15 -11.82
CA ASP A 286 2.95 -13.91 -11.28
C ASP A 286 3.12 -14.48 -9.86
N ILE A 287 2.03 -14.89 -9.22
CA ILE A 287 2.03 -15.59 -7.94
C ILE A 287 2.05 -17.09 -8.22
N ARG A 288 3.24 -17.71 -8.25
CA ARG A 288 3.31 -19.18 -8.16
C ARG A 288 2.85 -19.62 -6.77
N LYS A 289 1.90 -20.56 -6.71
CA LYS A 289 1.66 -21.35 -5.50
C LYS A 289 2.94 -22.10 -5.16
N ASN A 290 3.21 -22.26 -3.86
CA ASN A 290 4.24 -23.15 -3.32
C ASN A 290 3.86 -24.62 -3.60
N ASP A 291 3.82 -25.02 -4.86
CA ASP A 291 3.70 -26.42 -5.28
C ASP A 291 4.97 -26.77 -6.05
N GLU A 292 6.04 -27.01 -5.28
CA GLU A 292 7.06 -28.08 -5.40
C GLU A 292 8.01 -28.04 -4.20
#